data_AF-A0A946H8T9-F1
#
_entry.id   AF-A0A946H8T9-F1
#
_cell.length_a   1.000
_cell.length_b   1.000
_cell.length_c   1.000
_cell.angle_alpha   90.00
_cell.angle_beta   90.00
_cell.angle_gamma   90.00
#
_symmetry.space_group_name_H-M   'P 1'
#
loop_
_entity.id
_entity.type
_entity.pdbx_description
1 polymer ?
#
loop_
_entity_poly.entity_id
_entity_poly.type
_entity_poly.pdbx_seq_one_letter_code
_entity_poly.pdbx_strand_id
1 'polypeptide(L)'
;MLKFLFIIFIVHCSSFFIWGQPANDNCVNAINLCPNVQVSGTNQDASVDACSGCSDGASTAGNFCYSLENTIWYMFTTDSDGGDVSVDLTGINCVSGVGLDNELQGVIIEAGVPCDESTYNLMSNCPTASGTMNLSATGLNPNTTYYIQIDGDFTGAGITDPAMCNFSILLSGTGVEEANQATLNTSQTTVCENDVVQFNVETPDCENQSYSWYVDGVLVATGTDSVYNHVALLDVSVSVEVNCADNISCPTSYTSNSISLSVEEVDVDAGQDVTIIQGESTTLSGTGTGILSWSPPLDLSNTNTSNPVASPDQTTTYFLTTTTATGCEETDEVTIIVLEPIAIANVVTPNGDGINDSWIILRIELYPLAKVSIYDRWGQRLLNDVGYQNDWDGVFLGKALPPSTYFYVIELNVGSSADNNIKTGFIELIY
;
A
#
# COMPACT_ATOMS: atom_id res chain seq x y z
N MET A 1 78.60 4.36 30.02
CA MET A 1 78.72 3.12 29.21
C MET A 1 78.14 1.98 30.03
N LEU A 2 76.87 1.62 29.81
CA LEU A 2 76.29 0.36 30.26
C LEU A 2 75.03 0.12 29.42
N LYS A 3 75.11 -0.80 28.46
CA LYS A 3 73.98 -1.25 27.64
C LYS A 3 73.24 -2.32 28.45
N PHE A 4 71.98 -2.08 28.79
CA PHE A 4 71.10 -3.13 29.30
C PHE A 4 70.33 -3.75 28.13
N LEU A 5 70.51 -5.06 28.00
CA LEU A 5 69.94 -5.95 27.00
C LEU A 5 68.48 -6.25 27.38
N PHE A 6 67.52 -5.91 26.51
CA PHE A 6 66.13 -6.33 26.66
C PHE A 6 66.00 -7.79 26.21
N ILE A 7 65.74 -8.70 27.15
CA ILE A 7 65.36 -10.09 26.88
C ILE A 7 63.84 -10.13 26.78
N ILE A 8 63.32 -10.36 25.57
CA ILE A 8 61.90 -10.59 25.31
C ILE A 8 61.60 -12.05 25.66
N PHE A 9 60.81 -12.27 26.73
CA PHE A 9 60.20 -13.56 27.02
C PHE A 9 59.04 -13.77 26.03
N ILE A 10 59.23 -14.63 25.03
CA ILE A 10 58.14 -15.15 24.20
C ILE A 10 57.43 -16.22 25.04
N VAL A 11 56.31 -15.86 25.65
CA VAL A 11 55.36 -16.83 26.21
C VAL A 11 54.67 -17.49 25.01
N HIS A 12 55.08 -18.71 24.68
CA HIS A 12 54.27 -19.61 23.86
C HIS A 12 53.00 -19.92 24.65
N CYS A 13 51.95 -19.15 24.41
CA CYS A 13 50.59 -19.53 24.77
C CYS A 13 50.21 -20.65 23.79
N SER A 14 50.56 -21.90 24.14
CA SER A 14 49.92 -23.06 23.56
C SER A 14 48.45 -22.97 23.94
N SER A 15 47.62 -22.51 23.01
CA SER A 15 46.18 -22.66 23.07
C SER A 15 45.88 -24.15 23.16
N PHE A 16 45.73 -24.63 24.39
CA PHE A 16 44.98 -25.84 24.65
C PHE A 16 43.58 -25.56 24.11
N PHE A 17 43.28 -26.04 22.92
CA PHE A 17 41.91 -26.32 22.54
C PHE A 17 41.41 -27.27 23.63
N ILE A 18 40.49 -26.78 24.47
CA ILE A 18 39.67 -27.67 25.27
C ILE A 18 38.70 -28.23 24.23
N TRP A 19 38.94 -29.45 23.78
CA TRP A 19 38.03 -30.17 22.89
C TRP A 19 36.77 -30.42 23.71
N GLY A 20 35.77 -29.55 23.54
CA GLY A 20 34.48 -29.65 24.20
C GLY A 20 33.56 -30.50 23.34
N GLN A 21 32.90 -31.48 23.97
CA GLN A 21 31.93 -32.34 23.31
C GLN A 21 30.81 -31.51 22.68
N PRO A 22 30.12 -32.02 21.65
CA PRO A 22 28.94 -31.37 21.09
C PRO A 22 27.91 -31.06 22.19
N ALA A 23 27.24 -29.91 22.11
CA ALA A 23 26.26 -29.52 23.13
C ALA A 23 25.07 -30.51 23.22
N ASN A 24 24.81 -31.22 22.13
CA ASN A 24 23.74 -32.19 21.95
C ASN A 24 24.23 -33.65 21.99
N ASP A 25 25.30 -33.91 22.74
CA ASP A 25 25.86 -35.25 23.01
C ASP A 25 24.96 -36.12 23.93
N ASN A 26 23.70 -35.73 24.15
CA ASN A 26 22.70 -36.54 24.84
C ASN A 26 21.28 -36.09 24.46
N CYS A 27 20.31 -36.97 24.70
CA CYS A 27 18.90 -36.73 24.42
C CYS A 27 18.33 -35.49 25.15
N VAL A 28 18.75 -35.22 26.38
CA VAL A 28 18.22 -34.11 27.20
C VAL A 28 18.56 -32.76 26.57
N ASN A 29 19.73 -32.66 25.94
CA ASN A 29 20.22 -31.47 25.27
C ASN A 29 20.06 -31.54 23.74
N ALA A 30 19.18 -32.42 23.23
CA ALA A 30 18.98 -32.56 21.80
C ALA A 30 18.58 -31.21 21.18
N ILE A 31 19.17 -30.89 20.03
CA ILE A 31 18.89 -29.64 19.32
C ILE A 31 17.54 -29.75 18.62
N ASN A 32 16.62 -28.83 18.90
CA ASN A 32 15.35 -28.74 18.18
C ASN A 32 15.57 -28.26 16.75
N LEU A 33 15.10 -29.01 15.76
CA LEU A 33 15.15 -28.64 14.35
C LEU A 33 13.86 -27.92 13.96
N CYS A 34 14.00 -26.78 13.27
CA CYS A 34 12.88 -26.09 12.67
C CYS A 34 12.70 -26.56 11.21
N PRO A 35 11.47 -26.76 10.73
CA PRO A 35 11.19 -27.16 9.36
C PRO A 35 11.80 -26.18 8.35
N ASN A 36 12.37 -26.68 7.27
CA ASN A 36 13.08 -25.93 6.21
C ASN A 36 14.23 -25.03 6.67
N VAL A 37 14.71 -25.15 7.92
CA VAL A 37 15.87 -24.40 8.42
C VAL A 37 17.08 -25.32 8.46
N GLN A 38 18.09 -25.02 7.65
CA GLN A 38 19.34 -25.77 7.63
C GLN A 38 20.21 -25.44 8.85
N VAL A 39 20.60 -26.47 9.60
CA VAL A 39 21.47 -26.36 10.79
C VAL A 39 22.80 -27.06 10.50
N SER A 40 23.92 -26.48 10.97
CA SER A 40 25.23 -27.14 10.94
C SER A 40 25.37 -28.08 12.13
N GLY A 41 25.85 -29.30 11.89
CA GLY A 41 26.02 -30.35 12.89
C GLY A 41 27.43 -30.96 12.87
N THR A 42 27.83 -31.53 14.01
CA THR A 42 29.07 -32.29 14.14
C THR A 42 28.95 -33.32 15.25
N ASN A 43 29.33 -34.57 14.96
CA ASN A 43 29.42 -35.63 15.97
C ASN A 43 30.88 -35.84 16.44
N GLN A 44 31.79 -34.94 16.05
CA GLN A 44 33.19 -35.02 16.42
C GLN A 44 33.33 -34.91 17.95
N ASP A 45 34.05 -35.84 18.56
CA ASP A 45 34.30 -35.94 20.01
C ASP A 45 33.04 -36.14 20.88
N ALA A 46 31.93 -36.56 20.28
CA ALA A 46 30.79 -37.11 21.01
C ALA A 46 31.21 -38.34 21.82
N SER A 47 30.52 -38.63 22.93
CA SER A 47 30.86 -39.77 23.81
C SER A 47 29.73 -40.76 23.97
N VAL A 48 30.11 -41.97 24.37
CA VAL A 48 29.21 -43.09 24.69
C VAL A 48 28.99 -43.23 26.20
N ASP A 49 29.52 -42.30 27.03
CA ASP A 49 29.23 -42.30 28.48
C ASP A 49 29.78 -41.04 29.18
N ALA A 50 28.98 -39.97 29.31
CA ALA A 50 29.37 -38.79 30.09
C ALA A 50 29.01 -38.90 31.59
N CYS A 51 28.00 -39.70 31.98
CA CYS A 51 27.64 -39.87 33.39
C CYS A 51 26.81 -41.13 33.69
N SER A 52 27.02 -41.70 34.90
CA SER A 52 26.21 -42.80 35.42
C SER A 52 24.73 -42.40 35.50
N GLY A 53 23.90 -43.01 34.65
CA GLY A 53 22.45 -42.76 34.56
C GLY A 53 22.04 -41.73 33.51
N CYS A 54 22.98 -41.14 32.78
CA CYS A 54 22.72 -40.35 31.59
C CYS A 54 22.77 -41.31 30.40
N SER A 55 21.67 -41.99 30.09
CA SER A 55 21.67 -42.90 28.95
C SER A 55 21.76 -42.07 27.67
N ASP A 56 22.95 -42.06 27.05
CA ASP A 56 23.16 -41.73 25.64
C ASP A 56 22.65 -42.85 24.71
N GLY A 57 21.88 -43.81 25.24
CA GLY A 57 21.30 -44.93 24.53
C GLY A 57 22.20 -46.16 24.47
N ALA A 58 23.36 -46.15 25.14
CA ALA A 58 24.32 -47.26 25.18
C ALA A 58 23.84 -48.52 25.94
N SER A 59 22.61 -48.54 26.44
CA SER A 59 21.97 -49.74 26.95
C SER A 59 21.19 -50.43 25.83
N THR A 60 21.26 -51.77 25.78
CA THR A 60 20.74 -52.70 24.76
C THR A 60 19.34 -52.40 24.17
N ALA A 61 18.53 -51.53 24.80
CA ALA A 61 17.21 -51.12 24.35
C ALA A 61 17.21 -49.93 23.34
N GLY A 62 18.25 -49.10 23.30
CA GLY A 62 18.37 -47.96 22.36
C GLY A 62 19.02 -48.30 21.00
N ASN A 63 19.62 -49.48 20.89
CA ASN A 63 20.26 -49.97 19.67
C ASN A 63 19.21 -50.53 18.71
N PHE A 64 18.64 -49.68 17.86
CA PHE A 64 17.70 -50.16 16.83
C PHE A 64 18.43 -50.86 15.68
N CYS A 65 19.40 -50.16 15.10
CA CYS A 65 20.03 -50.57 13.84
C CYS A 65 21.55 -50.74 13.95
N TYR A 66 22.17 -50.08 14.94
CA TYR A 66 23.60 -50.07 15.17
C TYR A 66 23.88 -49.91 16.68
N SER A 67 25.12 -50.16 17.07
CA SER A 67 25.59 -49.78 18.40
C SER A 67 25.99 -48.32 18.38
N LEU A 68 25.56 -47.58 19.39
CA LEU A 68 25.80 -46.14 19.48
C LEU A 68 27.28 -45.83 19.76
N GLU A 69 27.89 -45.06 18.88
CA GLU A 69 29.29 -44.65 18.89
C GLU A 69 29.39 -43.21 18.35
N ASN A 70 29.88 -42.27 19.17
CA ASN A 70 29.88 -40.83 18.84
C ASN A 70 28.48 -40.32 18.42
N THR A 71 27.45 -40.59 19.23
CA THR A 71 26.06 -40.22 18.92
C THR A 71 25.72 -38.81 19.37
N ILE A 72 25.04 -38.07 18.51
CA ILE A 72 24.44 -36.77 18.83
C ILE A 72 22.94 -36.77 18.56
N TRP A 73 22.24 -35.86 19.22
CA TRP A 73 20.80 -35.86 19.28
C TRP A 73 20.19 -34.59 18.71
N TYR A 74 19.14 -34.76 17.92
CA TYR A 74 18.23 -33.69 17.53
C TYR A 74 16.80 -34.09 17.90
N MET A 75 15.89 -33.12 17.89
CA MET A 75 14.47 -33.38 18.09
C MET A 75 13.64 -32.51 17.15
N PHE A 76 12.39 -32.92 16.93
CA PHE A 76 11.37 -32.11 16.29
C PHE A 76 10.00 -32.50 16.85
N THR A 77 9.00 -31.64 16.67
CA THR A 77 7.61 -31.92 17.02
C THR A 77 6.77 -31.84 15.75
N THR A 78 5.93 -32.83 15.53
CA THR A 78 4.96 -32.83 14.42
C THR A 78 3.84 -31.82 14.65
N ASP A 79 3.27 -31.32 13.56
CA ASP A 79 2.13 -30.41 13.56
C ASP A 79 0.81 -31.09 14.02
N SER A 80 -0.30 -30.34 13.94
CA SER A 80 -1.61 -30.79 14.40
C SER A 80 -2.23 -31.92 13.55
N ASP A 81 -1.73 -32.15 12.34
CA ASP A 81 -2.19 -33.19 11.42
C ASP A 81 -1.31 -34.45 11.50
N GLY A 82 -0.02 -34.30 11.80
CA GLY A 82 0.98 -35.35 11.68
C GLY A 82 1.26 -35.69 10.21
N GLY A 83 2.01 -36.77 9.96
CA GLY A 83 2.32 -37.19 8.58
C GLY A 83 3.77 -37.57 8.35
N ASP A 84 4.24 -37.39 7.12
CA ASP A 84 5.54 -37.87 6.69
C ASP A 84 6.64 -36.84 7.02
N VAL A 85 7.80 -37.31 7.43
CA VAL A 85 8.96 -36.50 7.77
C VAL A 85 10.21 -37.03 7.06
N SER A 86 10.99 -36.10 6.54
CA SER A 86 12.26 -36.29 5.87
C SER A 86 13.34 -35.46 6.57
N VAL A 87 14.43 -36.11 6.98
CA VAL A 87 15.61 -35.45 7.55
C VAL A 87 16.78 -35.71 6.62
N ASP A 88 17.23 -34.66 5.95
CA ASP A 88 18.31 -34.70 4.99
C ASP A 88 19.62 -34.22 5.62
N LEU A 89 20.62 -35.09 5.62
CA LEU A 89 21.99 -34.73 5.93
C LEU A 89 22.76 -34.53 4.62
N THR A 90 23.42 -33.39 4.50
CA THR A 90 24.22 -33.04 3.32
C THR A 90 25.60 -32.54 3.71
N GLY A 91 26.56 -32.67 2.79
CA GLY A 91 27.93 -32.22 3.03
C GLY A 91 28.64 -33.00 4.14
N ILE A 92 28.26 -34.27 4.36
CA ILE A 92 28.89 -35.15 5.35
C ILE A 92 30.37 -35.28 5.00
N ASN A 93 31.22 -34.71 5.85
CA ASN A 93 32.67 -34.65 5.66
C ASN A 93 33.37 -35.13 6.92
N CYS A 94 33.89 -36.35 6.86
CA CYS A 94 34.48 -37.07 7.98
C CYS A 94 35.99 -36.88 8.09
N VAL A 95 36.51 -36.95 9.32
CA VAL A 95 37.94 -36.93 9.60
C VAL A 95 38.58 -38.17 8.97
N SER A 96 39.65 -37.97 8.21
CA SER A 96 40.41 -39.08 7.63
C SER A 96 41.56 -39.50 8.54
N GLY A 97 41.69 -40.80 8.78
CA GLY A 97 42.77 -41.37 9.59
C GLY A 97 42.83 -42.89 9.49
N VAL A 98 43.91 -43.47 10.01
CA VAL A 98 44.02 -44.94 10.09
C VAL A 98 43.04 -45.43 11.15
N GLY A 99 42.14 -46.33 10.77
CA GLY A 99 41.17 -46.94 11.69
C GLY A 99 39.88 -46.14 11.88
N LEU A 100 39.75 -44.94 11.29
CA LEU A 100 38.51 -44.17 11.31
C LEU A 100 37.60 -44.58 10.16
N ASP A 101 36.31 -44.68 10.46
CA ASP A 101 35.25 -44.80 9.47
C ASP A 101 34.94 -43.44 8.81
N ASN A 102 34.23 -43.45 7.68
CA ASN A 102 33.91 -42.27 6.86
C ASN A 102 32.41 -42.14 6.55
N GLU A 103 31.56 -42.92 7.20
CA GLU A 103 30.11 -42.88 7.05
C GLU A 103 29.42 -42.47 8.37
N LEU A 104 28.34 -41.71 8.24
CA LEU A 104 27.40 -41.54 9.35
C LEU A 104 26.30 -42.59 9.22
N GLN A 105 25.61 -42.85 10.32
CA GLN A 105 24.33 -43.56 10.36
C GLN A 105 23.32 -42.80 11.22
N GLY A 106 22.03 -43.00 10.98
CA GLY A 106 21.01 -42.22 11.67
C GLY A 106 19.66 -42.90 11.78
N VAL A 107 18.87 -42.48 12.77
CA VAL A 107 17.49 -42.94 12.98
C VAL A 107 16.59 -41.84 13.51
N ILE A 108 15.28 -41.95 13.24
CA ILE A 108 14.22 -41.20 13.91
C ILE A 108 13.53 -42.15 14.88
N ILE A 109 13.32 -41.70 16.11
CA ILE A 109 12.71 -42.48 17.18
C ILE A 109 11.58 -41.71 17.85
N GLU A 110 10.53 -42.43 18.22
CA GLU A 110 9.49 -41.95 19.13
C GLU A 110 9.86 -42.34 20.55
N ALA A 111 9.71 -41.43 21.53
CA ALA A 111 9.97 -41.71 22.93
C ALA A 111 8.68 -41.53 23.75
N GLY A 112 8.15 -42.64 24.29
CA GLY A 112 6.96 -42.58 25.16
C GLY A 112 7.18 -41.80 26.46
N VAL A 113 8.42 -41.79 26.96
CA VAL A 113 8.90 -40.89 28.00
C VAL A 113 10.20 -40.24 27.50
N PRO A 114 10.32 -38.90 27.52
CA PRO A 114 11.52 -38.21 27.06
C PRO A 114 12.80 -38.76 27.70
N CYS A 115 13.75 -39.14 26.87
CA CYS A 115 15.05 -39.67 27.28
C CYS A 115 15.01 -40.95 28.14
N ASP A 116 13.93 -41.74 28.02
CA ASP A 116 13.83 -43.09 28.59
C ASP A 116 13.84 -44.13 27.47
N GLU A 117 15.01 -44.75 27.29
CA GLU A 117 15.28 -45.78 26.28
C GLU A 117 14.32 -46.97 26.29
N SER A 118 13.72 -47.29 27.45
CA SER A 118 12.77 -48.40 27.56
C SER A 118 11.46 -48.16 26.83
N THR A 119 11.24 -46.91 26.41
CA THR A 119 10.04 -46.44 25.71
C THR A 119 10.28 -46.06 24.26
N TYR A 120 11.50 -46.25 23.75
CA TYR A 120 11.84 -45.85 22.40
C TYR A 120 11.26 -46.82 21.35
N ASN A 121 10.75 -46.25 20.25
CA ASN A 121 10.32 -47.00 19.07
C ASN A 121 11.00 -46.43 17.81
N LEU A 122 11.53 -47.29 16.94
CA LEU A 122 12.11 -46.89 15.66
C LEU A 122 11.03 -46.44 14.68
N MET A 123 11.22 -45.27 14.05
CA MET A 123 10.27 -44.68 13.12
C MET A 123 10.79 -44.57 11.67
N SER A 124 12.10 -44.70 11.44
CA SER A 124 12.71 -44.49 10.11
C SER A 124 13.56 -45.65 9.58
N ASN A 125 14.16 -45.43 8.41
CA ASN A 125 14.84 -46.39 7.53
C ASN A 125 16.32 -46.72 7.83
N CYS A 126 16.90 -46.25 8.94
CA CYS A 126 18.28 -46.57 9.38
C CYS A 126 19.38 -46.55 8.29
N PRO A 127 19.54 -45.48 7.50
CA PRO A 127 20.59 -45.41 6.49
C PRO A 127 21.99 -45.25 7.12
N THR A 128 22.98 -45.74 6.37
CA THR A 128 24.41 -45.47 6.59
C THR A 128 24.98 -44.92 5.28
N ALA A 129 25.64 -43.76 5.30
CA ALA A 129 26.14 -43.13 4.08
C ALA A 129 27.24 -42.08 4.32
N SER A 130 28.04 -41.86 3.27
CA SER A 130 28.95 -40.71 3.13
C SER A 130 28.41 -39.66 2.14
N GLY A 131 28.79 -38.40 2.33
CA GLY A 131 28.36 -37.26 1.50
C GLY A 131 26.93 -36.79 1.77
N THR A 132 25.92 -37.64 1.58
CA THR A 132 24.50 -37.33 1.78
C THR A 132 23.74 -38.53 2.36
N MET A 133 22.78 -38.26 3.25
CA MET A 133 21.92 -39.27 3.88
C MET A 133 20.50 -38.72 4.03
N ASN A 134 19.49 -39.59 3.91
CA ASN A 134 18.09 -39.24 4.14
C ASN A 134 17.46 -40.20 5.14
N LEU A 135 16.96 -39.67 6.25
CA LEU A 135 16.07 -40.37 7.17
C LEU A 135 14.63 -40.07 6.78
N SER A 136 13.83 -41.12 6.53
CA SER A 136 12.41 -40.96 6.21
C SER A 136 11.53 -41.74 7.19
N ALA A 137 10.51 -41.07 7.73
CA ALA A 137 9.47 -41.65 8.56
C ALA A 137 8.11 -41.25 8.00
N THR A 138 7.16 -42.19 7.95
CA THR A 138 5.84 -41.96 7.34
C THR A 138 4.73 -42.10 8.36
N GLY A 139 3.70 -41.23 8.28
CA GLY A 139 2.51 -41.30 9.13
C GLY A 139 2.80 -41.14 10.61
N LEU A 140 3.68 -40.20 10.98
CA LEU A 140 3.93 -39.81 12.36
C LEU A 140 2.68 -39.20 13.00
N ASN A 141 2.51 -39.41 14.31
CA ASN A 141 1.35 -38.94 15.06
C ASN A 141 1.36 -37.41 15.14
N PRO A 142 0.18 -36.75 15.19
CA PRO A 142 0.09 -35.30 15.37
C PRO A 142 0.59 -34.87 16.75
N ASN A 143 1.08 -33.62 16.87
CA ASN A 143 1.51 -32.97 18.11
C ASN A 143 2.48 -33.81 18.96
N THR A 144 3.37 -34.57 18.33
CA THR A 144 4.23 -35.56 18.99
C THR A 144 5.71 -35.22 18.77
N THR A 145 6.50 -35.26 19.84
CA THR A 145 7.95 -35.02 19.77
C THR A 145 8.70 -36.31 19.42
N TYR A 146 9.52 -36.22 18.39
CA TYR A 146 10.42 -37.28 17.92
C TYR A 146 11.87 -36.86 18.11
N TYR A 147 12.75 -37.84 18.27
CA TYR A 147 14.19 -37.64 18.39
C TYR A 147 14.89 -38.21 17.17
N ILE A 148 16.00 -37.57 16.79
CA ILE A 148 16.87 -38.02 15.72
C ILE A 148 18.22 -38.32 16.36
N GLN A 149 18.70 -39.55 16.17
CA GLN A 149 20.06 -39.93 16.54
C GLN A 149 20.90 -39.90 15.27
N ILE A 150 22.01 -39.17 15.29
CA ILE A 150 23.04 -39.22 14.25
C ILE A 150 24.31 -39.75 14.89
N ASP A 151 24.88 -40.77 14.28
CA ASP A 151 25.90 -41.62 14.88
C ASP A 151 27.05 -41.86 13.91
N GLY A 152 28.26 -42.04 14.45
CA GLY A 152 29.41 -42.39 13.64
C GLY A 152 29.42 -43.88 13.34
N ASP A 153 29.45 -44.28 12.06
CA ASP A 153 29.57 -45.70 11.75
C ASP A 153 30.85 -46.27 12.38
N PHE A 154 30.73 -47.47 12.93
CA PHE A 154 31.82 -48.20 13.58
C PHE A 154 31.87 -49.63 13.09
N THR A 155 31.66 -49.82 11.79
CA THR A 155 31.60 -51.14 11.18
C THR A 155 32.60 -51.27 10.03
N GLY A 156 33.03 -52.51 9.75
CA GLY A 156 33.93 -52.77 8.63
C GLY A 156 35.34 -53.20 9.02
N ALA A 157 36.06 -53.72 8.03
CA ALA A 157 37.35 -54.37 8.25
C ALA A 157 38.47 -53.33 8.41
N GLY A 158 39.10 -53.32 9.59
CA GLY A 158 40.22 -52.43 9.90
C GLY A 158 39.80 -51.09 10.51
N ILE A 159 38.51 -50.89 10.76
CA ILE A 159 37.98 -49.80 11.57
C ILE A 159 38.24 -50.11 13.05
N THR A 160 38.82 -49.15 13.76
CA THR A 160 39.13 -49.19 15.19
C THR A 160 38.51 -48.05 15.97
N ASP A 161 38.03 -47.02 15.26
CA ASP A 161 37.41 -45.83 15.83
C ASP A 161 36.19 -45.40 14.97
N PRO A 162 35.07 -44.96 15.59
CA PRO A 162 33.88 -44.52 14.89
C PRO A 162 34.09 -43.26 14.03
N ALA A 163 33.24 -43.08 13.02
CA ALA A 163 33.28 -41.89 12.17
C ALA A 163 33.02 -40.61 12.98
N MET A 164 33.77 -39.56 12.64
CA MET A 164 33.58 -38.20 13.15
C MET A 164 33.46 -37.24 11.99
N CYS A 165 32.31 -36.60 11.84
CA CYS A 165 31.95 -35.86 10.64
C CYS A 165 31.28 -34.53 10.98
N ASN A 166 31.53 -33.54 10.13
CA ASN A 166 30.73 -32.33 10.06
C ASN A 166 29.70 -32.47 8.95
N PHE A 167 28.50 -31.92 9.12
CA PHE A 167 27.41 -32.01 8.15
C PHE A 167 26.44 -30.83 8.28
N SER A 168 25.52 -30.73 7.34
CA SER A 168 24.31 -29.91 7.46
C SER A 168 23.09 -30.81 7.55
N ILE A 169 22.13 -30.45 8.40
CA ILE A 169 20.88 -31.18 8.60
C ILE A 169 19.68 -30.27 8.27
N LEU A 170 18.70 -30.82 7.56
CA LEU A 170 17.49 -30.14 7.13
C LEU A 170 16.27 -31.02 7.43
N LEU A 171 15.28 -30.48 8.14
CA LEU A 171 14.01 -31.13 8.42
C LEU A 171 12.95 -30.66 7.41
N SER A 172 12.14 -31.57 6.85
CA SER A 172 11.01 -31.26 5.97
C SER A 172 9.96 -32.37 6.00
N GLY A 173 8.79 -32.14 5.40
CA GLY A 173 7.76 -33.18 5.20
C GLY A 173 6.39 -32.78 5.72
N THR A 174 5.34 -33.47 5.29
CA THR A 174 3.95 -33.07 5.60
C THR A 174 3.57 -33.15 7.08
N GLY A 175 4.34 -33.85 7.92
CA GLY A 175 4.07 -33.91 9.36
C GLY A 175 4.73 -32.81 10.18
N VAL A 176 5.54 -31.95 9.55
CA VAL A 176 6.23 -30.82 10.18
C VAL A 176 6.04 -29.51 9.42
N GLU A 177 5.45 -29.58 8.22
CA GLU A 177 5.15 -28.44 7.37
C GLU A 177 3.66 -28.12 7.47
N GLU A 178 3.31 -27.08 8.23
CA GLU A 178 1.90 -26.67 8.29
C GLU A 178 1.42 -26.11 6.94
N ALA A 179 0.23 -26.57 6.52
CA ALA A 179 -0.36 -26.23 5.23
C ALA A 179 -0.98 -24.81 5.16
N ASN A 180 -1.12 -24.10 6.28
CA ASN A 180 -1.85 -22.83 6.31
C ASN A 180 -0.91 -21.62 6.23
N GLN A 181 -0.58 -21.22 5.00
CA GLN A 181 0.03 -19.91 4.76
C GLN A 181 -0.97 -18.78 5.08
N ALA A 182 -0.47 -17.69 5.65
CA ALA A 182 -1.27 -16.48 5.87
C ALA A 182 -1.86 -16.02 4.53
N THR A 183 -3.19 -15.86 4.46
CA THR A 183 -3.85 -15.40 3.24
C THR A 183 -4.52 -14.06 3.48
N LEU A 184 -4.21 -13.07 2.65
CA LEU A 184 -4.78 -11.73 2.74
C LEU A 184 -5.97 -11.60 1.80
N ASN A 185 -7.09 -11.13 2.35
CA ASN A 185 -8.36 -10.98 1.66
C ASN A 185 -8.93 -9.57 1.79
N THR A 186 -9.64 -9.10 0.75
CA THR A 186 -10.43 -7.86 0.77
C THR A 186 -11.67 -8.01 -0.11
N SER A 187 -12.69 -7.17 0.09
CA SER A 187 -13.92 -7.19 -0.70
C SER A 187 -13.83 -6.42 -2.01
N GLN A 188 -12.85 -5.51 -2.15
CA GLN A 188 -12.71 -4.62 -3.31
C GLN A 188 -11.23 -4.28 -3.57
N THR A 189 -10.86 -4.23 -4.85
CA THR A 189 -9.49 -3.88 -5.30
C THR A 189 -9.44 -2.65 -6.19
N THR A 190 -10.60 -2.08 -6.52
CA THR A 190 -10.73 -0.81 -7.23
C THR A 190 -11.72 0.04 -6.45
N VAL A 191 -11.30 1.22 -6.01
CA VAL A 191 -12.05 2.08 -5.07
C VAL A 191 -11.88 3.55 -5.42
N CYS A 192 -12.70 4.40 -4.82
CA CYS A 192 -12.61 5.84 -4.99
C CYS A 192 -11.55 6.44 -4.09
N GLU A 193 -11.04 7.62 -4.45
CA GLU A 193 -10.18 8.38 -3.55
C GLU A 193 -10.88 8.63 -2.21
N ASN A 194 -10.14 8.47 -1.12
CA ASN A 194 -10.58 8.58 0.28
C ASN A 194 -11.47 7.44 0.80
N ASP A 195 -11.76 6.41 0.01
CA ASP A 195 -12.42 5.21 0.52
C ASP A 195 -11.55 4.48 1.55
N VAL A 196 -12.21 3.87 2.54
CA VAL A 196 -11.54 3.02 3.53
C VAL A 196 -11.70 1.56 3.12
N VAL A 197 -10.59 0.92 2.77
CA VAL A 197 -10.53 -0.50 2.39
C VAL A 197 -10.09 -1.33 3.58
N GLN A 198 -10.88 -2.34 3.90
CA GLN A 198 -10.56 -3.30 4.95
C GLN A 198 -9.87 -4.53 4.35
N PHE A 199 -8.77 -4.92 4.98
CA PHE A 199 -8.03 -6.15 4.70
C PHE A 199 -8.13 -7.08 5.90
N ASN A 200 -8.44 -8.35 5.63
CA ASN A 200 -8.58 -9.39 6.63
C ASN A 200 -7.57 -10.51 6.36
N VAL A 201 -6.89 -10.97 7.40
CA VAL A 201 -5.95 -12.09 7.31
C VAL A 201 -6.66 -13.37 7.71
N GLU A 202 -6.68 -14.35 6.82
CA GLU A 202 -6.88 -15.75 7.20
C GLU A 202 -5.57 -16.26 7.79
N THR A 203 -5.60 -16.50 9.10
CA THR A 203 -4.42 -16.72 9.92
C THR A 203 -3.96 -18.18 9.85
N PRO A 204 -2.64 -18.44 9.89
CA PRO A 204 -2.09 -19.77 10.19
C PRO A 204 -2.62 -20.32 11.52
N ASP A 205 -2.59 -21.65 11.70
CA ASP A 205 -3.05 -22.34 12.91
C ASP A 205 -2.00 -22.25 14.03
N CYS A 206 -1.74 -21.04 14.52
CA CYS A 206 -0.79 -20.78 15.61
C CYS A 206 -1.38 -19.87 16.70
N GLU A 207 -0.87 -19.96 17.93
CA GLU A 207 -1.21 -19.07 19.05
C GLU A 207 -0.29 -17.82 19.07
N ASN A 208 -0.61 -16.86 19.94
CA ASN A 208 0.16 -15.62 20.17
C ASN A 208 0.62 -14.87 18.90
N GLN A 209 -0.29 -14.72 17.95
CA GLN A 209 -0.02 -14.09 16.66
C GLN A 209 0.23 -12.58 16.80
N SER A 210 1.18 -12.09 16.00
CA SER A 210 1.35 -10.66 15.74
C SER A 210 1.50 -10.39 14.26
N TYR A 211 1.02 -9.23 13.82
CA TYR A 211 0.92 -8.86 12.41
C TYR A 211 1.81 -7.67 12.13
N SER A 212 2.59 -7.75 11.06
CA SER A 212 3.37 -6.65 10.50
C SER A 212 2.80 -6.32 9.11
N TRP A 213 2.17 -5.17 9.00
CA TRP A 213 1.46 -4.71 7.81
C TRP A 213 2.37 -3.87 6.93
N TYR A 214 2.40 -4.17 5.65
CA TYR A 214 3.24 -3.49 4.67
C TYR A 214 2.40 -2.87 3.56
N VAL A 215 2.73 -1.64 3.19
CA VAL A 215 2.21 -0.93 2.01
C VAL A 215 3.39 -0.61 1.10
N ASP A 216 3.37 -1.11 -0.13
CA ASP A 216 4.47 -1.07 -1.10
C ASP A 216 5.80 -1.58 -0.53
N GLY A 217 5.72 -2.62 0.32
CA GLY A 217 6.86 -3.20 1.01
C GLY A 217 7.41 -2.38 2.18
N VAL A 218 6.79 -1.25 2.52
CA VAL A 218 7.15 -0.43 3.68
C VAL A 218 6.28 -0.81 4.87
N LEU A 219 6.90 -1.10 6.01
CA LEU A 219 6.20 -1.40 7.26
C LEU A 219 5.40 -0.17 7.73
N VAL A 220 4.08 -0.30 7.82
CA VAL A 220 3.17 0.79 8.22
C VAL A 220 2.49 0.58 9.57
N ALA A 221 2.32 -0.67 10.00
CA ALA A 221 1.70 -0.99 11.29
C ALA A 221 2.19 -2.34 11.82
N THR A 222 2.24 -2.46 13.15
CA THR A 222 2.50 -3.72 13.85
C THR A 222 1.51 -3.87 15.00
N GLY A 223 1.03 -5.08 15.28
CA GLY A 223 0.12 -5.30 16.40
C GLY A 223 -0.40 -6.73 16.49
N THR A 224 -1.52 -6.90 17.18
CA THR A 224 -2.22 -8.19 17.32
C THR A 224 -3.53 -8.24 16.55
N ASP A 225 -3.84 -7.18 15.78
CA ASP A 225 -5.07 -7.09 14.99
C ASP A 225 -4.86 -7.76 13.62
N SER A 226 -5.68 -8.76 13.33
CA SER A 226 -5.74 -9.46 12.04
C SER A 226 -6.48 -8.67 10.95
N VAL A 227 -6.83 -7.42 11.25
CA VAL A 227 -7.58 -6.51 10.38
C VAL A 227 -6.81 -5.21 10.21
N TYR A 228 -6.68 -4.76 8.97
CA TYR A 228 -6.08 -3.47 8.64
C TYR A 228 -7.02 -2.65 7.78
N ASN A 229 -7.19 -1.38 8.13
CA ASN A 229 -7.96 -0.43 7.35
C ASN A 229 -6.99 0.55 6.67
N HIS A 230 -7.10 0.68 5.36
CA HIS A 230 -6.29 1.57 4.55
C HIS A 230 -7.16 2.66 3.92
N VAL A 231 -6.70 3.91 3.94
CA VAL A 231 -7.36 5.02 3.23
C VAL A 231 -6.76 5.10 1.83
N ALA A 232 -7.59 4.91 0.81
CA ALA A 232 -7.18 4.84 -0.57
C ALA A 232 -6.91 6.24 -1.14
N LEU A 233 -5.63 6.62 -1.22
CA LEU A 233 -5.21 7.91 -1.80
C LEU A 233 -4.51 7.74 -3.15
N LEU A 234 -3.81 6.62 -3.32
CA LEU A 234 -3.02 6.28 -4.49
C LEU A 234 -3.06 4.76 -4.69
N ASP A 235 -2.70 4.31 -5.89
CA ASP A 235 -2.43 2.90 -6.17
C ASP A 235 -1.32 2.37 -5.26
N VAL A 236 -1.59 1.26 -4.57
CA VAL A 236 -0.66 0.65 -3.61
C VAL A 236 -0.77 -0.87 -3.60
N SER A 237 0.26 -1.53 -3.09
CA SER A 237 0.26 -2.97 -2.80
C SER A 237 0.28 -3.23 -1.30
N VAL A 238 -0.72 -3.95 -0.78
CA VAL A 238 -0.83 -4.32 0.64
C VAL A 238 -0.43 -5.77 0.85
N SER A 239 0.40 -6.05 1.84
CA SER A 239 0.76 -7.39 2.29
C SER A 239 0.93 -7.42 3.81
N VAL A 240 0.92 -8.63 4.39
CA VAL A 240 1.11 -8.82 5.83
C VAL A 240 2.09 -9.95 6.08
N GLU A 241 2.86 -9.81 7.14
CA GLU A 241 3.66 -10.87 7.73
C GLU A 241 3.08 -11.22 9.09
N VAL A 242 2.72 -12.50 9.28
CA VAL A 242 2.18 -13.04 10.52
C VAL A 242 3.30 -13.74 11.26
N ASN A 243 3.64 -13.23 12.45
CA ASN A 243 4.63 -13.83 13.33
C ASN A 243 3.92 -14.65 14.41
N CYS A 244 4.25 -15.93 14.50
CA CYS A 244 3.79 -16.84 15.55
C CYS A 244 4.85 -16.92 16.65
N ALA A 245 4.50 -16.54 17.88
CA ALA A 245 5.44 -16.43 18.99
C ALA A 245 5.58 -17.70 19.85
N ASP A 246 4.87 -18.78 19.52
CA ASP A 246 4.70 -19.92 20.44
C ASP A 246 5.95 -20.77 20.65
N ASN A 247 6.86 -20.80 19.68
CA ASN A 247 8.12 -21.49 19.83
C ASN A 247 9.27 -20.47 19.82
N ILE A 248 9.68 -20.04 21.02
CA ILE A 248 10.85 -19.17 21.20
C ILE A 248 12.11 -19.74 20.51
N SER A 249 12.17 -21.05 20.30
CA SER A 249 13.28 -21.74 19.64
C SER A 249 13.12 -21.86 18.12
N CYS A 250 11.88 -21.78 17.59
CA CYS A 250 11.54 -21.83 16.16
C CYS A 250 10.42 -20.83 15.83
N PRO A 251 10.67 -19.51 15.91
CA PRO A 251 9.66 -18.52 15.52
C PRO A 251 9.39 -18.64 14.02
N THR A 252 8.13 -18.88 13.66
CA THR A 252 7.69 -18.93 12.26
C THR A 252 7.05 -17.60 11.88
N SER A 253 7.44 -17.11 10.71
CA SER A 253 6.85 -15.94 10.08
C SER A 253 6.24 -16.36 8.75
N TYR A 254 4.96 -16.08 8.55
CA TYR A 254 4.24 -16.39 7.33
C TYR A 254 3.95 -15.08 6.58
N THR A 255 4.53 -14.94 5.38
CA THR A 255 4.21 -13.81 4.50
C THR A 255 2.98 -14.14 3.67
N SER A 256 2.03 -13.21 3.60
CA SER A 256 0.82 -13.38 2.78
C SER A 256 1.06 -13.12 1.30
N ASN A 257 0.04 -13.42 0.49
CA ASN A 257 -0.09 -12.79 -0.83
C ASN A 257 -0.15 -11.26 -0.72
N SER A 258 0.24 -10.57 -1.78
CA SER A 258 0.07 -9.12 -1.93
C SER A 258 -1.20 -8.80 -2.70
N ILE A 259 -2.01 -7.86 -2.22
CA ILE A 259 -3.17 -7.32 -2.95
C ILE A 259 -2.80 -5.96 -3.51
N SER A 260 -3.00 -5.76 -4.81
CA SER A 260 -2.88 -4.44 -5.44
C SER A 260 -4.21 -3.71 -5.37
N LEU A 261 -4.24 -2.56 -4.72
CA LEU A 261 -5.37 -1.64 -4.68
C LEU A 261 -5.17 -0.58 -5.77
N SER A 262 -6.20 -0.35 -6.58
CA SER A 262 -6.23 0.71 -7.57
C SER A 262 -7.24 1.79 -7.17
N VAL A 263 -6.81 3.04 -7.20
CA VAL A 263 -7.63 4.21 -6.91
C VAL A 263 -8.07 4.82 -8.23
N GLU A 264 -9.38 4.92 -8.43
CA GLU A 264 -9.92 5.53 -9.64
C GLU A 264 -9.91 7.05 -9.50
N GLU A 265 -9.07 7.70 -10.32
CA GLU A 265 -9.07 9.16 -10.44
C GLU A 265 -10.34 9.62 -11.17
N VAL A 266 -11.04 10.55 -10.56
CA VAL A 266 -12.20 11.23 -11.14
C VAL A 266 -11.79 12.67 -11.43
N ASP A 267 -12.25 13.20 -12.56
CA ASP A 267 -12.03 14.59 -12.93
C ASP A 267 -13.35 15.14 -13.48
N VAL A 268 -13.66 16.38 -13.12
CA VAL A 268 -14.85 17.10 -13.55
C VAL A 268 -14.56 18.60 -13.62
N ASP A 269 -15.03 19.23 -14.69
CA ASP A 269 -14.90 20.67 -14.92
C ASP A 269 -16.22 21.17 -15.50
N ALA A 270 -16.91 22.05 -14.79
CA ALA A 270 -18.17 22.67 -15.19
C ALA A 270 -17.98 23.84 -16.17
N GLY A 271 -16.73 24.27 -16.39
CA GLY A 271 -16.35 25.40 -17.20
C GLY A 271 -16.34 26.72 -16.43
N GLN A 272 -15.95 27.80 -17.12
CA GLN A 272 -15.85 29.12 -16.51
C GLN A 272 -17.22 29.80 -16.37
N ASP A 273 -17.36 30.64 -15.35
CA ASP A 273 -18.49 31.53 -15.17
C ASP A 273 -18.78 32.36 -16.42
N VAL A 274 -20.06 32.56 -16.71
CA VAL A 274 -20.53 33.29 -17.90
C VAL A 274 -21.45 34.41 -17.50
N THR A 275 -21.31 35.58 -18.12
CA THR A 275 -22.27 36.68 -17.99
C THR A 275 -23.15 36.79 -19.22
N ILE A 276 -24.47 36.83 -19.03
CA ILE A 276 -25.48 37.02 -20.08
C ILE A 276 -26.42 38.18 -19.72
N ILE A 277 -27.09 38.74 -20.72
CA ILE A 277 -28.19 39.68 -20.49
C ILE A 277 -29.49 38.89 -20.31
N GLN A 278 -30.38 39.33 -19.43
CA GLN A 278 -31.67 38.67 -19.18
C GLN A 278 -32.44 38.41 -20.50
N GLY A 279 -32.91 37.16 -20.66
CA GLY A 279 -33.58 36.68 -21.87
C GLY A 279 -32.63 36.11 -22.93
N GLU A 280 -31.31 36.18 -22.72
CA GLU A 280 -30.33 35.46 -23.53
C GLU A 280 -30.12 34.03 -23.01
N SER A 281 -29.33 33.27 -23.77
CA SER A 281 -28.91 31.92 -23.42
C SER A 281 -27.44 31.73 -23.74
N THR A 282 -26.79 30.82 -23.02
CA THR A 282 -25.40 30.41 -23.28
C THR A 282 -25.29 28.89 -23.31
N THR A 283 -24.25 28.36 -23.96
CA THR A 283 -23.93 26.94 -23.92
C THR A 283 -22.88 26.71 -22.85
N LEU A 284 -23.16 25.85 -21.87
CA LEU A 284 -22.17 25.40 -20.89
C LEU A 284 -21.21 24.42 -21.57
N SER A 285 -20.00 24.25 -21.03
CA SER A 285 -18.99 23.35 -21.59
C SER A 285 -18.37 22.52 -20.47
N GLY A 286 -19.13 21.51 -20.05
CA GLY A 286 -18.71 20.57 -19.01
C GLY A 286 -17.88 19.42 -19.55
N THR A 287 -16.89 18.98 -18.77
CA THR A 287 -16.12 17.76 -19.03
C THR A 287 -16.06 16.89 -17.77
N GLY A 288 -15.84 15.59 -17.95
CA GLY A 288 -15.59 14.67 -16.85
C GLY A 288 -15.37 13.23 -17.31
N THR A 289 -14.87 12.40 -16.40
CA THR A 289 -14.43 11.01 -16.69
C THR A 289 -15.56 9.99 -16.86
N GLY A 290 -16.78 10.33 -16.43
CA GLY A 290 -17.92 9.42 -16.31
C GLY A 290 -19.22 9.92 -16.93
N ILE A 291 -20.34 9.44 -16.39
CA ILE A 291 -21.68 9.92 -16.77
C ILE A 291 -21.89 11.28 -16.13
N LEU A 292 -22.20 12.28 -16.96
CA LEU A 292 -22.41 13.66 -16.52
C LEU A 292 -23.87 13.90 -16.13
N SER A 293 -24.07 14.68 -15.06
CA SER A 293 -25.38 15.18 -14.66
C SER A 293 -25.30 16.61 -14.13
N TRP A 294 -26.15 17.49 -14.66
CA TRP A 294 -26.26 18.88 -14.26
C TRP A 294 -27.44 19.10 -13.30
N SER A 295 -27.23 19.97 -12.32
CA SER A 295 -28.25 20.41 -11.36
C SER A 295 -28.08 21.91 -11.05
N PRO A 296 -29.15 22.70 -10.84
CA PRO A 296 -30.55 22.32 -11.00
C PRO A 296 -30.92 22.11 -12.49
N PRO A 297 -31.99 21.34 -12.78
CA PRO A 297 -32.45 21.11 -14.17
C PRO A 297 -33.15 22.32 -14.80
N LEU A 298 -33.47 23.35 -14.01
CA LEU A 298 -34.25 24.49 -14.47
C LEU A 298 -33.45 25.30 -15.49
N ASP A 299 -34.14 25.72 -16.56
CA ASP A 299 -33.59 26.54 -17.65
C ASP A 299 -32.41 25.89 -18.41
N LEU A 300 -32.20 24.57 -18.24
CA LEU A 300 -31.26 23.78 -19.04
C LEU A 300 -31.99 23.00 -20.13
N SER A 301 -31.39 22.92 -21.32
CA SER A 301 -31.94 22.14 -22.43
C SER A 301 -31.90 20.62 -22.19
N ASN A 302 -30.92 20.14 -21.43
CA ASN A 302 -30.72 18.73 -21.07
C ASN A 302 -29.75 18.65 -19.88
N THR A 303 -30.01 17.82 -18.88
CA THR A 303 -29.11 17.69 -17.72
C THR A 303 -28.01 16.65 -17.90
N ASN A 304 -28.07 15.78 -18.91
CA ASN A 304 -27.17 14.63 -19.01
C ASN A 304 -26.23 14.72 -20.23
N THR A 305 -25.87 15.94 -20.61
CA THR A 305 -24.98 16.22 -21.74
C THR A 305 -23.86 17.17 -21.31
N SER A 306 -22.70 17.08 -21.94
CA SER A 306 -21.58 18.00 -21.67
C SER A 306 -21.87 19.45 -22.03
N ASN A 307 -22.71 19.70 -23.05
CA ASN A 307 -22.96 21.04 -23.58
C ASN A 307 -24.43 21.44 -23.58
N PRO A 308 -25.09 21.58 -22.41
CA PRO A 308 -26.46 22.06 -22.37
C PRO A 308 -26.52 23.56 -22.70
N VAL A 309 -27.63 23.98 -23.30
CA VAL A 309 -27.99 25.39 -23.40
C VAL A 309 -28.69 25.79 -22.12
N ALA A 310 -28.17 26.82 -21.46
CA ALA A 310 -28.72 27.41 -20.25
C ALA A 310 -29.31 28.79 -20.54
N SER A 311 -30.52 29.05 -20.06
CA SER A 311 -31.22 30.34 -20.25
C SER A 311 -31.90 30.83 -18.96
N PRO A 312 -31.16 30.98 -17.84
CA PRO A 312 -31.76 31.36 -16.58
C PRO A 312 -32.24 32.82 -16.58
N ASP A 313 -33.36 33.08 -15.89
CA ASP A 313 -33.92 34.44 -15.75
C ASP A 313 -33.22 35.29 -14.68
N GLN A 314 -32.49 34.65 -13.77
CA GLN A 314 -31.73 35.26 -12.69
C GLN A 314 -30.36 34.59 -12.56
N THR A 315 -29.40 35.24 -11.91
CA THR A 315 -28.08 34.66 -11.67
C THR A 315 -28.22 33.29 -10.99
N THR A 316 -27.69 32.26 -11.63
CA THR A 316 -27.90 30.85 -11.24
C THR A 316 -26.58 30.10 -11.30
N THR A 317 -26.27 29.34 -10.25
CA THR A 317 -25.14 28.40 -10.21
C THR A 317 -25.63 27.01 -10.56
N TYR A 318 -24.95 26.39 -11.53
CA TYR A 318 -25.16 25.01 -11.94
C TYR A 318 -23.98 24.15 -11.47
N PHE A 319 -24.29 22.95 -11.01
CA PHE A 319 -23.36 21.94 -10.56
C PHE A 319 -23.31 20.83 -11.61
N LEU A 320 -22.10 20.45 -12.01
CA LEU A 320 -21.84 19.30 -12.86
C LEU A 320 -21.28 18.17 -11.98
N THR A 321 -22.02 17.07 -11.88
CA THR A 321 -21.55 15.84 -11.25
C THR A 321 -21.14 14.85 -12.33
N THR A 322 -19.98 14.21 -12.15
CA THR A 322 -19.57 13.04 -12.95
C THR A 322 -19.64 11.80 -12.08
N THR A 323 -20.17 10.69 -12.61
CA THR A 323 -20.20 9.39 -11.92
C THR A 323 -19.53 8.33 -12.78
N THR A 324 -18.49 7.67 -12.27
CA THR A 324 -17.79 6.60 -12.99
C THR A 324 -18.55 5.27 -12.95
N ALA A 325 -18.06 4.26 -13.67
CA ALA A 325 -18.69 2.94 -13.72
C ALA A 325 -18.61 2.16 -12.39
N THR A 326 -17.61 2.48 -11.56
CA THR A 326 -17.42 1.92 -10.20
C THR A 326 -18.23 2.65 -9.15
N GLY A 327 -18.78 3.83 -9.48
CA GLY A 327 -19.62 4.64 -8.60
C GLY A 327 -18.89 5.80 -7.91
N CYS A 328 -17.66 6.13 -8.34
CA CYS A 328 -16.97 7.31 -7.83
C CYS A 328 -17.58 8.59 -8.40
N GLU A 329 -17.77 9.59 -7.55
CA GLU A 329 -18.44 10.83 -7.90
C GLU A 329 -17.60 12.05 -7.52
N GLU A 330 -17.52 13.00 -8.44
CA GLU A 330 -17.03 14.35 -8.17
C GLU A 330 -18.00 15.39 -8.73
N THR A 331 -17.93 16.61 -8.19
CA THR A 331 -18.79 17.72 -8.60
C THR A 331 -18.01 19.02 -8.71
N ASP A 332 -18.23 19.75 -9.78
CA ASP A 332 -17.75 21.12 -10.00
C ASP A 332 -18.93 22.07 -10.29
N GLU A 333 -18.71 23.39 -10.23
CA GLU A 333 -19.74 24.41 -10.39
C GLU A 333 -19.41 25.47 -11.43
N VAL A 334 -20.45 26.01 -12.06
CA VAL A 334 -20.38 27.18 -12.95
C VAL A 334 -21.51 28.15 -12.64
N THR A 335 -21.19 29.43 -12.55
CA THR A 335 -22.17 30.49 -12.29
C THR A 335 -22.49 31.26 -13.56
N ILE A 336 -23.78 31.29 -13.91
CA ILE A 336 -24.31 32.18 -14.97
C ILE A 336 -24.82 33.45 -14.32
N ILE A 337 -24.11 34.55 -14.54
CA ILE A 337 -24.48 35.89 -14.06
C ILE A 337 -25.44 36.52 -15.05
N VAL A 338 -26.64 36.88 -14.60
CA VAL A 338 -27.70 37.47 -15.43
C VAL A 338 -27.84 38.96 -15.11
N LEU A 339 -27.58 39.82 -16.11
CA LEU A 339 -27.74 41.27 -15.99
C LEU A 339 -29.08 41.74 -16.54
N GLU A 340 -29.77 42.61 -15.81
CA GLU A 340 -31.01 43.22 -16.30
C GLU A 340 -30.73 44.19 -17.47
N PRO A 341 -31.58 44.22 -18.52
CA PRO A 341 -31.37 45.08 -19.67
C PRO A 341 -31.51 46.55 -19.29
N ILE A 342 -30.66 47.38 -19.90
CA ILE A 342 -30.73 48.84 -19.76
C ILE A 342 -32.01 49.41 -20.42
N ALA A 343 -32.50 50.52 -19.88
CA ALA A 343 -33.58 51.29 -20.50
C ALA A 343 -33.09 52.73 -20.79
N ILE A 344 -33.17 53.14 -22.05
CA ILE A 344 -32.56 54.36 -22.54
C ILE A 344 -33.65 55.42 -22.75
N ALA A 345 -33.56 56.55 -22.04
CA ALA A 345 -34.42 57.70 -22.31
C ALA A 345 -34.10 58.28 -23.70
N ASN A 346 -35.08 58.89 -24.36
CA ASN A 346 -34.88 59.51 -25.68
C ASN A 346 -35.17 61.01 -25.69
N VAL A 347 -35.48 61.61 -24.53
CA VAL A 347 -35.80 63.05 -24.40
C VAL A 347 -35.07 63.61 -23.18
N VAL A 348 -34.53 64.82 -23.32
CA VAL A 348 -33.85 65.57 -22.24
C VAL A 348 -34.34 67.01 -22.30
N THR A 349 -34.65 67.58 -21.14
CA THR A 349 -35.13 68.95 -20.95
C THR A 349 -34.25 69.71 -19.96
N PRO A 350 -33.04 70.16 -20.34
CA PRO A 350 -32.13 70.84 -19.44
C PRO A 350 -32.54 72.30 -19.20
N ASN A 351 -33.67 72.48 -18.52
CA ASN A 351 -34.26 73.78 -18.18
C ASN A 351 -34.02 74.17 -16.70
N GLY A 352 -33.43 73.27 -15.92
CA GLY A 352 -33.08 73.47 -14.51
C GLY A 352 -34.24 73.32 -13.53
N ASP A 353 -35.33 72.66 -13.92
CA ASP A 353 -36.47 72.37 -13.05
C ASP A 353 -36.31 71.10 -12.19
N GLY A 354 -35.21 70.35 -12.41
CA GLY A 354 -34.88 69.11 -11.72
C GLY A 354 -35.47 67.85 -12.37
N ILE A 355 -36.18 67.98 -13.50
CA ILE A 355 -36.88 66.89 -14.19
C ILE A 355 -36.29 66.71 -15.59
N ASN A 356 -35.75 65.51 -15.86
CA ASN A 356 -35.12 65.17 -17.14
C ASN A 356 -34.03 66.17 -17.60
N ASP A 357 -33.39 66.88 -16.66
CA ASP A 357 -32.31 67.83 -16.94
C ASP A 357 -31.04 67.14 -17.48
N SER A 358 -30.87 65.85 -17.18
CA SER A 358 -29.77 65.01 -17.69
C SER A 358 -30.31 63.78 -18.39
N TRP A 359 -29.53 63.25 -19.34
CA TRP A 359 -29.85 62.02 -20.03
C TRP A 359 -29.58 60.80 -19.15
N ILE A 360 -30.65 60.11 -18.78
CA ILE A 360 -30.60 58.95 -17.90
C ILE A 360 -30.74 57.66 -18.71
N ILE A 361 -29.83 56.72 -18.46
CA ILE A 361 -29.92 55.32 -18.85
C ILE A 361 -30.12 54.51 -17.56
N LEU A 362 -31.30 53.91 -17.41
CA LEU A 362 -31.60 53.05 -16.26
C LEU A 362 -30.79 51.76 -16.36
N ARG A 363 -30.27 51.29 -15.21
CA ARG A 363 -29.48 50.05 -15.05
C ARG A 363 -28.11 50.07 -15.73
N ILE A 364 -27.64 51.24 -16.18
CA ILE A 364 -26.30 51.36 -16.77
C ILE A 364 -25.19 51.03 -15.75
N GLU A 365 -25.47 51.17 -14.46
CA GLU A 365 -24.60 50.79 -13.35
C GLU A 365 -24.28 49.29 -13.28
N LEU A 366 -25.12 48.42 -13.88
CA LEU A 366 -24.83 46.99 -14.03
C LEU A 366 -23.76 46.72 -15.10
N TYR A 367 -23.40 47.74 -15.89
CA TYR A 367 -22.44 47.69 -16.99
C TYR A 367 -21.33 48.72 -16.76
N PRO A 368 -20.46 48.56 -15.74
CA PRO A 368 -19.48 49.56 -15.35
C PRO A 368 -18.43 49.87 -16.43
N LEU A 369 -18.24 48.96 -17.40
CA LEU A 369 -17.35 49.14 -18.54
C LEU A 369 -18.09 49.62 -19.80
N ALA A 370 -19.39 49.92 -19.72
CA ALA A 370 -20.15 50.39 -20.86
C ALA A 370 -19.55 51.70 -21.41
N LYS A 371 -19.34 51.73 -22.71
CA LYS A 371 -18.86 52.92 -23.42
C LYS A 371 -20.04 53.62 -24.09
N VAL A 372 -20.24 54.88 -23.72
CA VAL A 372 -21.35 55.72 -24.19
C VAL A 372 -20.78 56.85 -25.04
N SER A 373 -21.24 56.95 -26.28
CA SER A 373 -20.87 58.01 -27.20
C SER A 373 -22.10 58.77 -27.67
N ILE A 374 -22.03 60.10 -27.71
CA ILE A 374 -23.09 60.97 -28.26
C ILE A 374 -22.52 61.75 -29.43
N TYR A 375 -23.32 61.91 -30.49
CA TYR A 375 -22.96 62.58 -31.73
C TYR A 375 -24.03 63.61 -32.12
N ASP A 376 -23.62 64.68 -32.80
CA ASP A 376 -24.54 65.58 -33.48
C ASP A 376 -25.00 65.02 -34.84
N ARG A 377 -25.89 65.75 -35.52
CA ARG A 377 -26.41 65.37 -36.85
C ARG A 377 -25.36 65.32 -37.97
N TRP A 378 -24.17 65.87 -37.74
CA TRP A 378 -23.06 65.92 -38.70
C TRP A 378 -22.00 64.87 -38.39
N GLY A 379 -22.19 64.05 -37.36
CA GLY A 379 -21.25 63.03 -36.91
C GLY A 379 -20.14 63.56 -36.00
N GLN A 380 -20.23 64.80 -35.52
CA GLN A 380 -19.32 65.31 -34.50
C GLN A 380 -19.60 64.62 -33.17
N ARG A 381 -18.59 64.00 -32.58
CA ARG A 381 -18.70 63.37 -31.26
C ARG A 381 -18.71 64.43 -30.15
N LEU A 382 -19.77 64.41 -29.35
CA LEU A 382 -20.04 65.35 -28.25
C LEU A 382 -19.68 64.74 -26.89
N LEU A 383 -19.88 63.43 -26.73
CA LEU A 383 -19.56 62.67 -25.52
C LEU A 383 -18.84 61.37 -25.92
N ASN A 384 -17.91 60.91 -25.09
CA ASN A 384 -17.31 59.59 -25.19
C ASN A 384 -16.81 59.16 -23.81
N ASP A 385 -17.67 58.47 -23.09
CA ASP A 385 -17.44 58.08 -21.70
C ASP A 385 -17.38 56.56 -21.57
N VAL A 386 -16.59 56.08 -20.62
CA VAL A 386 -16.58 54.69 -20.17
C VAL A 386 -17.06 54.70 -18.73
N GLY A 387 -18.09 53.90 -18.43
CA GLY A 387 -18.79 53.95 -17.15
C GLY A 387 -19.58 55.25 -17.00
N TYR A 388 -20.46 55.54 -17.97
CA TYR A 388 -21.30 56.74 -17.96
C TYR A 388 -22.11 56.89 -16.67
N GLN A 389 -22.13 58.10 -16.11
CA GLN A 389 -22.68 58.39 -14.77
C GLN A 389 -24.06 59.06 -14.80
N ASN A 390 -24.76 59.03 -15.94
CA ASN A 390 -26.09 59.65 -16.11
C ASN A 390 -26.11 61.18 -15.88
N ASP A 391 -25.06 61.87 -16.35
CA ASP A 391 -24.79 63.28 -16.07
C ASP A 391 -24.74 64.19 -17.31
N TRP A 392 -25.03 63.67 -18.51
CA TRP A 392 -25.06 64.50 -19.72
C TRP A 392 -26.27 65.44 -19.72
N ASP A 393 -26.01 66.74 -19.60
CA ASP A 393 -26.97 67.83 -19.42
C ASP A 393 -27.24 68.63 -20.72
N GLY A 394 -26.81 68.12 -21.86
CA GLY A 394 -26.94 68.84 -23.14
C GLY A 394 -25.99 70.03 -23.29
N VAL A 395 -24.92 70.12 -22.49
CA VAL A 395 -23.86 71.13 -22.65
C VAL A 395 -22.66 70.53 -23.38
N PHE A 396 -22.12 71.26 -24.36
CA PHE A 396 -20.89 70.90 -25.05
C PHE A 396 -19.90 72.07 -25.04
N LEU A 397 -18.69 71.83 -24.54
CA LEU A 397 -17.63 72.85 -24.38
C LEU A 397 -18.11 74.12 -23.65
N GLY A 398 -18.92 73.94 -22.61
CA GLY A 398 -19.45 75.02 -21.77
C GLY A 398 -20.59 75.83 -22.41
N LYS A 399 -21.17 75.38 -23.52
CA LYS A 399 -22.31 76.01 -24.17
C LYS A 399 -23.48 75.03 -24.29
N ALA A 400 -24.67 75.52 -24.00
CA ALA A 400 -25.92 74.81 -24.24
C ALA A 400 -26.03 74.42 -25.73
N LEU A 401 -26.26 73.14 -26.00
CA LEU A 401 -26.47 72.63 -27.35
C LEU A 401 -27.85 73.09 -27.86
N PRO A 402 -28.03 73.39 -29.17
CA PRO A 402 -29.33 73.81 -29.68
C PRO A 402 -30.37 72.68 -29.55
N PRO A 403 -31.67 73.01 -29.37
CA PRO A 403 -32.73 72.00 -29.44
C PRO A 403 -32.69 71.30 -30.79
N SER A 404 -32.48 69.99 -30.76
CA SER A 404 -32.18 69.16 -31.93
C SER A 404 -32.22 67.68 -31.53
N THR A 405 -32.26 66.82 -32.53
CA THR A 405 -31.93 65.40 -32.39
C THR A 405 -30.41 65.21 -32.35
N TYR A 406 -29.94 64.42 -31.40
CA TYR A 406 -28.58 63.89 -31.23
C TYR A 406 -28.62 62.37 -31.32
N PHE A 407 -27.50 61.72 -31.61
CA PHE A 407 -27.43 60.27 -31.79
C PHE A 407 -26.52 59.65 -30.76
N TYR A 408 -26.87 58.48 -30.24
CA TYR A 408 -26.02 57.75 -29.31
C TYR A 408 -25.58 56.39 -29.86
N VAL A 409 -24.42 55.95 -29.39
CA VAL A 409 -23.91 54.57 -29.51
C VAL A 409 -23.46 54.14 -28.12
N ILE A 410 -24.04 53.06 -27.60
CA ILE A 410 -23.71 52.45 -26.31
C ILE A 410 -23.16 51.05 -26.59
N GLU A 411 -21.91 50.81 -26.18
CA GLU A 411 -21.29 49.49 -26.20
C GLU A 411 -21.27 48.99 -24.75
N LEU A 412 -22.09 47.99 -24.37
CA LEU A 412 -22.24 47.53 -22.98
C LEU A 412 -20.99 46.81 -22.44
N ASN A 413 -20.13 46.33 -23.34
CA ASN A 413 -18.90 45.60 -23.07
C ASN A 413 -19.09 44.37 -22.14
N VAL A 414 -20.18 43.63 -22.34
CA VAL A 414 -20.46 42.36 -21.64
C VAL A 414 -20.62 41.18 -22.61
N GLY A 415 -20.28 39.98 -22.16
CA GLY A 415 -20.59 38.73 -22.84
C GLY A 415 -19.89 38.49 -24.19
N SER A 416 -20.14 37.31 -24.76
CA SER A 416 -19.50 36.79 -25.98
C SER A 416 -20.26 37.09 -27.28
N SER A 417 -21.47 37.63 -27.23
CA SER A 417 -22.29 37.95 -28.41
C SER A 417 -22.20 39.44 -28.78
N ALA A 418 -21.66 39.74 -29.97
CA ALA A 418 -21.40 41.11 -30.42
C ALA A 418 -22.67 41.91 -30.75
N ASP A 419 -23.77 41.25 -31.14
CA ASP A 419 -24.94 41.93 -31.72
C ASP A 419 -25.86 42.60 -30.68
N ASN A 420 -25.96 42.05 -29.46
CA ASN A 420 -26.78 42.64 -28.39
C ASN A 420 -26.02 43.65 -27.53
N ASN A 421 -24.70 43.69 -27.67
CA ASN A 421 -23.78 44.53 -26.91
C ASN A 421 -23.80 45.99 -27.36
N ILE A 422 -24.31 46.29 -28.56
CA ILE A 422 -24.37 47.65 -29.13
C ILE A 422 -25.82 48.14 -29.19
N LYS A 423 -26.11 49.25 -28.52
CA LYS A 423 -27.39 49.98 -28.63
C LYS A 423 -27.18 51.31 -29.33
N THR A 424 -28.04 51.61 -30.30
CA THR A 424 -28.01 52.89 -31.04
C THR A 424 -29.38 53.52 -31.07
N GLY A 425 -29.41 54.85 -31.09
CA GLY A 425 -30.66 55.58 -31.17
C GLY A 425 -30.43 57.08 -31.16
N PHE A 426 -31.44 57.80 -30.70
CA PHE A 426 -31.39 59.26 -30.66
C PHE A 426 -31.85 59.82 -29.31
N ILE A 427 -31.40 61.05 -29.05
CA ILE A 427 -31.79 61.88 -27.93
C ILE A 427 -32.40 63.15 -28.52
N GLU A 428 -33.61 63.50 -28.11
CA GLU A 428 -34.26 64.75 -28.47
C GLU A 428 -34.03 65.77 -27.34
N LEU A 429 -33.29 66.82 -27.66
CA LEU A 429 -33.00 67.92 -26.73
C LEU A 429 -34.04 69.03 -26.93
N ILE A 430 -34.76 69.35 -25.87
CA ILE A 430 -35.82 70.38 -25.85
C ILE A 430 -35.55 71.29 -24.64
N TYR A 431 -35.90 72.58 -24.70
CA TYR A 431 -35.74 73.51 -23.57
C TYR A 431 -37.09 74.04 -23.08
#